data_AF-A0A2N2HUF5-F1
#
_entry.id   AF-A0A2N2HUF5-F1
#
_cell.length_a   1.000
_cell.length_b   1.000
_cell.length_c   1.000
_cell.angle_alpha   90.00
_cell.angle_beta   90.00
_cell.angle_gamma   90.00
#
_symmetry.space_group_name_H-M   'P 1'
#
loop_
_entity.id
_entity.type
_entity.pdbx_description
1 polymer ?
#
loop_
_entity_poly.entity_id
_entity_poly.type
_entity_poly.pdbx_seq_one_letter_code
_entity_poly.pdbx_strand_id
1 'polypeptide(L)'
;LRKMFAQDKPLAVCVSIAFEQSYSGVDGDSASSTEMYALLSSLSGVPIKQGIAVTGSVNQNGEVQAIGGVNHKIEGFFACCKAKGLTGTQGVIIPKANVPDLMLKAEVVEAVREGRFNIWSVASIEEGIGLLTGKKAGTRKKDGSYPNGSIYALADKRLKELAEGLAKFGKQEDKQEKA
;
A
#
# COMPACT_ATOMS: atom_id res chain seq x y z
N LEU A 1 1.38 -10.01 -5.93
CA LEU A 1 2.75 -10.32 -5.45
C LEU A 1 3.46 -11.40 -6.28
N ARG A 2 3.02 -12.67 -6.28
CA ARG A 2 3.73 -13.76 -6.99
C ARG A 2 3.95 -13.48 -8.49
N LYS A 3 2.90 -13.05 -9.19
CA LYS A 3 2.96 -12.65 -10.61
C LYS A 3 4.00 -11.56 -10.90
N MET A 4 4.25 -10.68 -9.94
CA MET A 4 5.16 -9.54 -10.09
C MET A 4 6.60 -9.93 -9.76
N PHE A 5 6.83 -10.58 -8.62
CA PHE A 5 8.17 -10.73 -8.03
C PHE A 5 8.73 -12.17 -8.02
N ALA A 6 7.87 -13.19 -8.11
CA ALA A 6 8.26 -14.60 -7.98
C ALA A 6 8.39 -15.27 -9.35
N GLN A 7 9.13 -14.64 -10.26
CA GLN A 7 9.21 -15.05 -11.67
C GLN A 7 10.58 -15.66 -12.00
N ASP A 8 11.61 -15.21 -11.32
CA ASP A 8 13.01 -15.59 -11.45
C ASP A 8 13.62 -16.08 -10.12
N LYS A 9 12.81 -16.09 -9.04
CA LYS A 9 13.21 -16.45 -7.68
C LYS A 9 12.01 -16.98 -6.87
N PRO A 10 12.24 -17.88 -5.89
CA PRO A 10 11.20 -18.26 -4.94
C PRO A 10 10.86 -17.08 -4.03
N LEU A 11 9.59 -16.99 -3.61
CA LEU A 11 9.15 -15.95 -2.68
C LEU A 11 9.47 -16.37 -1.23
N ALA A 12 10.72 -16.18 -0.82
CA ALA A 12 11.22 -16.51 0.52
C ALA A 12 10.95 -15.36 1.51
N VAL A 13 9.70 -15.14 1.88
CA VAL A 13 9.31 -14.10 2.84
C VAL A 13 8.19 -14.58 3.76
N CYS A 14 8.30 -14.24 5.04
CA CYS A 14 7.20 -14.30 6.00
C CYS A 14 6.71 -12.87 6.24
N VAL A 15 5.41 -12.64 6.15
CA VAL A 15 4.78 -11.33 6.32
C VAL A 15 3.75 -11.43 7.42
N SER A 16 3.83 -10.52 8.38
CA SER A 16 2.84 -10.34 9.43
C SER A 16 2.22 -8.96 9.28
N ILE A 17 0.89 -8.91 9.23
CA ILE A 17 0.11 -7.67 9.16
C ILE A 17 -0.82 -7.66 10.36
N ALA A 18 -0.87 -6.52 11.05
CA ALA A 18 -1.73 -6.31 12.20
C ALA A 18 -2.49 -5.00 12.06
N PHE A 19 -3.76 -5.01 12.47
CA PHE A 19 -4.52 -3.80 12.76
C PHE A 19 -4.29 -3.46 14.23
N GLU A 20 -3.40 -2.50 14.46
CA GLU A 20 -3.07 -2.09 15.82
C GLU A 20 -4.31 -1.61 16.58
N GLN A 21 -4.38 -2.00 17.85
CA GLN A 21 -5.48 -1.65 18.77
C GLN A 21 -6.88 -2.08 18.28
N SER A 22 -6.97 -3.09 17.41
CA SER A 22 -8.25 -3.71 17.02
C SER A 22 -8.62 -4.84 18.00
N TYR A 23 -9.61 -4.59 18.86
CA TYR A 23 -10.10 -5.58 19.84
C TYR A 23 -11.35 -6.34 19.38
N SER A 24 -11.95 -5.90 18.27
CA SER A 24 -13.07 -6.57 17.61
C SER A 24 -12.59 -7.28 16.34
N GLY A 25 -13.44 -8.16 15.81
CA GLY A 25 -13.24 -8.71 14.47
C GLY A 25 -13.23 -7.62 13.41
N VAL A 26 -12.44 -7.84 12.37
CA VAL A 26 -12.42 -7.05 11.13
C VAL A 26 -13.04 -7.90 10.03
N ASP A 27 -13.95 -7.33 9.26
CA ASP A 27 -14.64 -8.02 8.16
C ASP A 27 -14.63 -7.16 6.88
N GLY A 28 -14.76 -7.82 5.74
CA GLY A 28 -14.72 -7.24 4.40
C GLY A 28 -13.32 -7.09 3.81
N ASP A 29 -13.27 -6.71 2.53
CA ASP A 29 -12.05 -6.63 1.72
C ASP A 29 -11.50 -5.21 1.56
N SER A 30 -12.15 -4.22 2.16
CA SER A 30 -11.90 -2.80 1.91
C SER A 30 -10.56 -2.27 2.42
N ALA A 31 -9.79 -3.08 3.17
CA ALA A 31 -8.45 -2.76 3.66
C ALA A 31 -7.33 -3.43 2.84
N SER A 32 -7.66 -4.30 1.88
CA SER A 32 -6.67 -5.10 1.14
C SER A 32 -5.67 -4.24 0.34
N SER A 33 -6.09 -3.09 -0.21
CA SER A 33 -5.14 -2.14 -0.82
C SER A 33 -4.19 -1.52 0.20
N THR A 34 -4.69 -1.17 1.40
CA THR A 34 -3.90 -0.62 2.51
C THR A 34 -2.83 -1.61 2.98
N GLU A 35 -3.21 -2.88 3.15
CA GLU A 35 -2.29 -3.96 3.50
C GLU A 35 -1.17 -4.13 2.45
N MET A 36 -1.54 -4.06 1.18
CA MET A 36 -0.60 -4.12 0.06
C MET A 36 0.39 -2.94 0.08
N TYR A 37 -0.07 -1.72 0.38
CA TYR A 37 0.81 -0.56 0.49
C TYR A 37 1.78 -0.68 1.68
N ALA A 38 1.31 -1.16 2.84
CA ALA A 38 2.15 -1.39 4.00
C ALA A 38 3.25 -2.42 3.69
N LEU A 39 2.88 -3.53 3.02
CA LEU A 39 3.83 -4.54 2.60
C LEU A 39 4.86 -4.01 1.59
N LEU A 40 4.41 -3.27 0.57
CA LEU A 40 5.32 -2.67 -0.43
C LEU A 40 6.27 -1.66 0.21
N SER A 41 5.78 -0.86 1.17
CA SER A 41 6.61 0.08 1.94
C SER A 41 7.67 -0.66 2.74
N SER A 42 7.28 -1.72 3.48
CA SER A 42 8.18 -2.56 4.27
C SER A 42 9.26 -3.24 3.41
N LEU A 43 8.87 -3.82 2.27
CA LEU A 43 9.81 -4.48 1.35
C LEU A 43 10.74 -3.49 0.65
N SER A 44 10.25 -2.32 0.25
CA SER A 44 11.05 -1.32 -0.46
C SER A 44 11.92 -0.46 0.46
N GLY A 45 11.63 -0.43 1.77
CA GLY A 45 12.25 0.48 2.74
C GLY A 45 11.87 1.95 2.53
N VAL A 46 10.83 2.24 1.74
CA VAL A 46 10.39 3.61 1.46
C VAL A 46 9.20 3.96 2.36
N PRO A 47 9.29 5.04 3.18
CA PRO A 47 8.22 5.42 4.07
C PRO A 47 6.99 5.93 3.31
N ILE A 48 5.81 5.72 3.89
CA ILE A 48 4.53 6.24 3.40
C ILE A 48 4.09 7.46 4.23
N LYS A 49 3.43 8.42 3.56
CA LYS A 49 2.89 9.63 4.17
C LYS A 49 1.72 9.31 5.11
N GLN A 50 1.93 9.48 6.42
CA GLN A 50 0.92 9.20 7.46
C GLN A 50 -0.28 10.16 7.46
N GLY A 51 -0.16 11.31 6.80
CA GLY A 51 -1.29 12.24 6.62
C GLY A 51 -2.35 11.75 5.62
N ILE A 52 -2.11 10.62 4.95
CA ILE A 52 -2.99 10.08 3.91
C ILE A 52 -3.59 8.77 4.41
N ALA A 53 -4.91 8.76 4.66
CA ALA A 53 -5.64 7.52 4.90
C ALA A 53 -5.97 6.82 3.58
N VAL A 54 -6.24 5.52 3.66
CA VAL A 54 -6.48 4.67 2.49
C VAL A 54 -7.67 3.77 2.76
N THR A 55 -8.56 3.65 1.78
CA THR A 55 -9.55 2.58 1.69
C THR A 55 -9.64 2.08 0.25
N GLY A 56 -9.90 0.80 0.08
CA GLY A 56 -10.11 0.19 -1.23
C GLY A 56 -9.87 -1.31 -1.20
N SER A 57 -10.73 -2.05 -1.88
CA SER A 57 -10.48 -3.46 -2.16
C SER A 57 -9.48 -3.58 -3.31
N VAL A 58 -8.79 -4.71 -3.45
CA VAL A 58 -7.89 -4.98 -4.55
C VAL A 58 -8.05 -6.40 -5.06
N ASN A 59 -8.10 -6.55 -6.39
CA ASN A 59 -8.09 -7.88 -7.01
C ASN A 59 -6.66 -8.39 -7.28
N GLN A 60 -6.54 -9.60 -7.82
CA GLN A 60 -5.24 -10.23 -8.07
C GLN A 60 -4.39 -9.54 -9.16
N ASN A 61 -5.02 -8.69 -9.99
CA ASN A 61 -4.33 -7.89 -11.01
C ASN A 61 -3.80 -6.55 -10.47
N GLY A 62 -4.10 -6.21 -9.21
CA GLY A 62 -3.71 -4.93 -8.61
C GLY A 62 -4.67 -3.78 -8.91
N GLU A 63 -5.87 -4.08 -9.41
CA GLU A 63 -6.92 -3.09 -9.67
C GLU A 63 -7.67 -2.79 -8.37
N VAL A 64 -7.85 -1.51 -8.08
CA VAL A 64 -8.54 -1.04 -6.87
C VAL A 64 -10.04 -1.01 -7.12
N GLN A 65 -10.79 -1.71 -6.26
CA GLN A 65 -12.22 -1.96 -6.42
C GLN A 65 -13.05 -1.13 -5.43
N ALA A 66 -14.30 -0.88 -5.80
CA ALA A 66 -15.25 -0.14 -4.98
C ALA A 66 -15.45 -0.77 -3.60
N ILE A 67 -15.75 0.07 -2.61
CA ILE A 67 -16.01 -0.33 -1.23
C ILE A 67 -17.31 0.29 -0.73
N GLY A 68 -17.88 -0.29 0.31
CA GLY A 68 -19.01 0.30 1.04
C GLY A 68 -18.57 1.40 2.01
N GLY A 69 -19.47 2.37 2.24
CA GLY A 69 -19.29 3.39 3.29
C GLY A 69 -18.19 4.42 3.01
N VAL A 70 -17.88 4.71 1.74
CA VAL A 70 -16.81 5.64 1.35
C VAL A 70 -16.94 7.02 2.03
N ASN A 71 -18.17 7.55 2.11
CA ASN A 71 -18.43 8.85 2.76
C ASN A 71 -18.07 8.82 4.25
N HIS A 72 -18.53 7.79 4.99
CA HIS A 72 -18.21 7.65 6.42
C HIS A 72 -16.70 7.51 6.68
N LYS A 73 -15.98 6.81 5.79
CA LYS A 73 -14.54 6.63 5.91
C LYS A 73 -13.78 7.94 5.68
N ILE A 74 -14.16 8.71 4.66
CA ILE A 74 -13.57 10.03 4.40
C ILE A 74 -13.85 10.98 5.57
N GLU A 75 -15.10 11.08 5.99
CA GLU A 75 -15.53 11.97 7.07
C GLU A 75 -14.92 11.59 8.41
N GLY A 76 -14.77 10.29 8.70
CA GLY A 76 -14.11 9.81 9.91
C GLY A 76 -12.65 10.25 9.98
N PHE A 77 -11.90 10.08 8.90
CA PHE A 77 -10.50 10.53 8.87
C PHE A 77 -10.39 12.06 8.90
N PHE A 78 -11.27 12.77 8.21
CA PHE A 78 -11.34 14.24 8.28
C PHE A 78 -11.57 14.72 9.71
N ALA A 79 -12.50 14.11 10.45
CA ALA A 79 -12.77 14.45 11.85
C ALA A 79 -11.52 14.23 12.73
N CYS A 80 -10.80 13.12 12.55
CA CYS A 80 -9.53 12.88 13.26
C CYS A 80 -8.48 13.94 12.94
N CYS A 81 -8.35 14.34 11.68
CA CYS A 81 -7.41 15.39 11.26
C CYS A 81 -7.81 16.74 11.85
N LYS A 82 -9.08 17.11 11.78
CA LYS A 82 -9.64 18.35 12.33
C LYS A 82 -9.41 18.44 13.83
N ALA A 83 -9.65 17.36 14.58
CA ALA A 83 -9.43 17.31 16.02
C ALA A 83 -7.96 17.51 16.42
N LYS A 84 -7.01 17.12 15.55
CA LYS A 84 -5.56 17.31 15.74
C LYS A 84 -5.00 18.57 15.10
N GLY A 85 -5.82 19.33 14.38
CA GLY A 85 -5.38 20.44 13.52
C GLY A 85 -5.08 19.98 12.09
N LEU A 86 -5.72 20.64 11.11
CA LEU A 86 -5.51 20.38 9.69
C LEU A 86 -4.17 20.94 9.23
N THR A 87 -3.40 20.12 8.51
CA THR A 87 -2.05 20.46 8.01
C THR A 87 -2.03 20.95 6.57
N GLY A 88 -3.16 20.88 5.85
CA GLY A 88 -3.25 21.17 4.41
C GLY A 88 -2.84 20.02 3.50
N THR A 89 -2.01 19.09 3.99
CA THR A 89 -1.51 17.96 3.20
C THR A 89 -2.26 16.65 3.45
N GLN A 90 -3.16 16.64 4.44
CA GLN A 90 -3.93 15.46 4.82
C GLN A 90 -5.02 15.13 3.80
N GLY A 91 -5.40 13.86 3.73
CA GLY A 91 -6.47 13.44 2.84
C GLY A 91 -6.72 11.94 2.82
N VAL A 92 -7.57 11.50 1.89
CA VAL A 92 -7.94 10.09 1.75
C VAL A 92 -7.75 9.63 0.31
N ILE A 93 -7.10 8.48 0.13
CA ILE A 93 -7.11 7.71 -1.12
C ILE A 93 -8.34 6.81 -1.13
N ILE A 94 -9.12 6.89 -2.21
CA ILE A 94 -10.32 6.08 -2.43
C ILE A 94 -10.27 5.36 -3.80
N PRO A 95 -11.08 4.31 -3.99
CA PRO A 95 -11.25 3.70 -5.31
C PRO A 95 -11.85 4.70 -6.29
N LYS A 96 -11.32 4.75 -7.52
CA LYS A 96 -11.91 5.52 -8.62
C LYS A 96 -13.36 5.14 -8.89
N ALA A 97 -13.70 3.86 -8.68
CA ALA A 97 -15.06 3.36 -8.82
C ALA A 97 -16.06 3.96 -7.81
N ASN A 98 -15.60 4.50 -6.67
CA ASN A 98 -16.48 5.14 -5.68
C ASN A 98 -16.68 6.65 -5.89
N VAL A 99 -16.02 7.27 -6.89
CA VAL A 99 -16.18 8.71 -7.16
C VAL A 99 -17.65 9.11 -7.38
N PRO A 100 -18.48 8.34 -8.11
CA PRO A 100 -19.91 8.64 -8.25
C PRO A 100 -20.72 8.56 -6.94
N ASP A 101 -20.21 7.86 -5.92
CA ASP A 101 -20.92 7.64 -4.65
C ASP A 101 -20.66 8.76 -3.61
N LEU A 102 -19.83 9.75 -3.96
CA LEU A 102 -19.42 10.81 -3.03
C LEU A 102 -20.57 11.78 -2.77
N MET A 103 -21.03 11.78 -1.52
CA MET A 103 -22.07 12.65 -0.97
C MET A 103 -21.60 13.14 0.41
N LEU A 104 -20.52 13.93 0.39
CA LEU A 104 -19.81 14.36 1.60
C LEU A 104 -20.51 15.56 2.27
N LYS A 105 -20.38 15.65 3.59
CA LYS A 105 -20.75 16.86 4.34
C LYS A 105 -20.11 18.12 3.76
N ALA A 106 -20.87 19.22 3.79
CA ALA A 106 -20.42 20.53 3.30
C ALA A 106 -19.06 20.95 3.89
N GLU A 107 -18.82 20.71 5.19
CA GLU A 107 -17.55 21.09 5.82
C GLU A 107 -16.31 20.40 5.20
N VAL A 108 -16.47 19.15 4.71
CA VAL A 108 -15.39 18.42 4.05
C VAL A 108 -15.17 19.00 2.65
N VAL A 109 -16.27 19.29 1.94
CA VAL A 109 -16.22 19.92 0.61
C VAL A 109 -15.54 21.29 0.68
N GLU A 110 -15.87 22.12 1.68
CA GLU A 110 -15.21 23.41 1.88
C GLU A 110 -13.71 23.24 2.21
N ALA A 111 -13.36 22.31 3.10
CA ALA A 111 -11.96 22.07 3.42
C ALA A 111 -11.14 21.60 2.21
N VAL A 112 -11.75 20.80 1.31
CA VAL A 112 -11.12 20.40 0.05
C VAL A 112 -10.99 21.60 -0.90
N ARG A 113 -12.04 22.42 -1.03
CA ARG A 113 -12.01 23.62 -1.88
C ARG A 113 -10.95 24.62 -1.45
N GLU A 114 -10.74 24.77 -0.14
CA GLU A 114 -9.72 25.64 0.44
C GLU A 114 -8.31 25.02 0.47
N GLY A 115 -8.14 23.80 -0.06
CA GLY A 115 -6.85 23.10 -0.06
C GLY A 115 -6.36 22.67 1.32
N ARG A 116 -7.25 22.60 2.32
CA ARG A 116 -6.93 22.17 3.69
C ARG A 116 -6.99 20.66 3.89
N PHE A 117 -7.69 19.96 2.98
CA PHE A 117 -7.86 18.52 2.96
C PHE A 117 -7.93 18.02 1.52
N ASN A 118 -7.65 16.74 1.27
CA ASN A 118 -7.51 16.22 -0.08
C ASN A 118 -8.25 14.87 -0.24
N ILE A 119 -8.75 14.61 -1.44
CA ILE A 119 -9.32 13.31 -1.80
C ILE A 119 -8.71 12.88 -3.13
N TRP A 120 -8.02 11.75 -3.13
CA TRP A 120 -7.39 11.19 -4.32
C TRP A 120 -8.12 9.92 -4.72
N SER A 121 -8.52 9.81 -5.98
CA SER A 121 -9.03 8.55 -6.53
C SER A 121 -7.93 7.80 -7.24
N VAL A 122 -7.88 6.47 -7.04
CA VAL A 122 -6.91 5.58 -7.70
C VAL A 122 -7.62 4.39 -8.32
N ALA A 123 -7.10 3.94 -9.47
CA ALA A 123 -7.57 2.75 -10.17
C ALA A 123 -6.68 1.52 -9.92
N SER A 124 -5.42 1.73 -9.49
CA SER A 124 -4.49 0.63 -9.23
C SER A 124 -3.56 0.87 -8.04
N ILE A 125 -2.94 -0.22 -7.58
CA ILE A 125 -1.91 -0.20 -6.52
C ILE A 125 -0.72 0.68 -6.93
N GLU A 126 -0.33 0.72 -8.20
CA GLU A 126 0.77 1.54 -8.69
C GLU A 126 0.53 3.04 -8.48
N GLU A 127 -0.71 3.50 -8.69
CA GLU A 127 -1.10 4.89 -8.49
C GLU A 127 -1.08 5.24 -6.99
N GLY A 128 -1.69 4.39 -6.17
CA GLY A 128 -1.78 4.62 -4.72
C GLY A 128 -0.42 4.63 -4.02
N ILE A 129 0.45 3.65 -4.33
CA ILE A 129 1.80 3.62 -3.74
C ILE A 129 2.63 4.83 -4.20
N GLY A 130 2.38 5.32 -5.41
CA GLY A 130 2.99 6.55 -5.94
C GLY A 130 2.64 7.79 -5.12
N LEU A 131 1.36 7.96 -4.79
CA LEU A 131 0.89 9.06 -3.95
C LEU A 131 1.46 8.99 -2.53
N LEU A 132 1.43 7.80 -1.93
CA LEU A 132 1.85 7.55 -0.56
C LEU A 132 3.35 7.75 -0.35
N THR A 133 4.18 7.40 -1.34
CA THR A 133 5.65 7.44 -1.21
C THR A 133 6.29 8.63 -1.93
N GLY A 134 5.59 9.25 -2.88
CA GLY A 134 6.17 10.23 -3.81
C GLY A 134 7.14 9.63 -4.84
N LYS A 135 7.21 8.29 -4.95
CA LYS A 135 8.05 7.58 -5.92
C LYS A 135 7.20 6.71 -6.84
N LYS A 136 7.56 6.62 -8.11
CA LYS A 136 6.85 5.74 -9.06
C LYS A 136 6.97 4.28 -8.62
N ALA A 137 5.89 3.52 -8.79
CA ALA A 137 5.89 2.07 -8.58
C ALA A 137 6.90 1.37 -9.51
N GLY A 138 6.87 1.72 -10.79
CA GLY A 138 7.74 1.19 -11.85
C GLY A 138 7.05 0.05 -12.62
N THR A 139 7.23 0.01 -13.94
CA THR A 139 6.66 -1.04 -14.80
C THR A 139 7.71 -2.06 -15.13
N ARG A 140 7.35 -3.35 -15.08
CA ARG A 140 8.27 -4.43 -15.43
C ARG A 140 8.71 -4.29 -16.90
N LYS A 141 10.02 -4.31 -17.13
CA LYS A 141 10.63 -4.23 -18.46
C LYS A 141 10.61 -5.60 -19.13
N LYS A 142 10.91 -5.62 -20.45
CA LYS A 142 11.02 -6.86 -21.24
C LYS A 142 12.10 -7.82 -20.73
N ASP A 143 13.15 -7.30 -20.12
CA ASP A 143 14.24 -8.08 -19.49
C ASP A 143 13.84 -8.67 -18.12
N GLY A 144 12.61 -8.42 -17.66
CA GLY A 144 12.10 -8.89 -16.38
C GLY A 144 12.42 -7.98 -15.18
N SER A 145 13.26 -6.95 -15.35
CA SER A 145 13.65 -6.00 -14.30
C SER A 145 12.66 -4.84 -14.15
N TYR A 146 12.79 -4.08 -13.06
CA TYR A 146 12.06 -2.83 -12.84
C TYR A 146 12.99 -1.61 -13.00
N PRO A 147 12.46 -0.41 -13.31
CA PRO A 147 13.25 0.82 -13.37
C PRO A 147 13.98 1.11 -12.06
N ASN A 148 15.27 1.43 -12.13
CA ASN A 148 16.08 1.71 -10.95
C ASN A 148 15.46 2.82 -10.08
N GLY A 149 15.43 2.60 -8.78
CA GLY A 149 14.88 3.54 -7.80
C GLY A 149 13.35 3.58 -7.72
N SER A 150 12.63 2.74 -8.47
CA SER A 150 11.19 2.55 -8.33
C SER A 150 10.86 1.68 -7.11
N ILE A 151 9.62 1.78 -6.59
CA ILE A 151 9.19 0.97 -5.43
C ILE A 151 9.31 -0.53 -5.73
N TYR A 152 8.85 -0.96 -6.91
CA TYR A 152 8.92 -2.38 -7.30
C TYR A 152 10.36 -2.86 -7.50
N ALA A 153 11.29 -2.02 -7.97
CA ALA A 153 12.70 -2.39 -8.06
C ALA A 153 13.32 -2.62 -6.68
N LEU A 154 13.00 -1.75 -5.71
CA LEU A 154 13.49 -1.86 -4.34
C LEU A 154 12.92 -3.09 -3.63
N ALA A 155 11.60 -3.32 -3.77
CA ALA A 155 10.94 -4.50 -3.21
C ALA A 155 11.48 -5.80 -3.83
N ASP A 156 11.66 -5.84 -5.16
CA ASP A 156 12.20 -7.02 -5.85
C ASP A 156 13.63 -7.33 -5.42
N LYS A 157 14.47 -6.29 -5.26
CA LYS A 157 15.83 -6.43 -4.72
C LYS A 157 15.80 -7.02 -3.32
N ARG A 158 14.95 -6.51 -2.42
CA ARG A 158 14.84 -7.03 -1.05
C ARG A 158 14.40 -8.49 -1.02
N LEU A 159 13.43 -8.87 -1.85
CA LEU A 159 12.99 -10.26 -1.96
C LEU A 159 14.11 -11.18 -2.48
N LYS A 160 14.94 -10.70 -3.39
CA LYS A 160 16.13 -11.43 -3.86
C LYS A 160 17.14 -11.65 -2.74
N GLU A 161 17.45 -10.60 -1.97
CA GLU A 161 18.36 -10.69 -0.82
C GLU A 161 17.87 -11.72 0.22
N LEU A 162 16.56 -11.74 0.50
CA LEU A 162 15.97 -12.73 1.41
C LEU A 162 16.10 -14.16 0.90
N ALA A 163 15.84 -14.39 -0.39
CA ALA A 163 15.98 -15.70 -1.02
C ALA A 163 17.44 -16.19 -1.03
N GLU A 164 18.39 -15.32 -1.34
CA GLU A 164 19.82 -15.63 -1.30
C GLU A 164 20.30 -15.91 0.14
N GLY A 165 19.78 -15.16 1.12
CA GLY A 165 20.06 -15.37 2.54
C GLY A 165 19.61 -16.76 3.02
N LEU A 166 18.39 -17.16 2.67
CA LEU A 166 17.86 -18.48 3.01
C LEU A 166 18.69 -19.61 2.38
N ALA A 167 19.07 -19.47 1.12
CA ALA A 167 19.90 -20.46 0.42
C ALA A 167 21.31 -20.58 1.03
N LYS A 168 21.88 -19.48 1.56
CA LYS A 168 23.17 -19.51 2.26
C LYS A 168 23.06 -20.19 3.62
N PHE A 169 21.97 -19.97 4.35
CA PHE A 169 21.74 -20.58 5.66
C PHE A 169 21.69 -22.12 5.56
N GLY A 170 20.90 -22.66 4.63
CA GLY A 170 20.84 -24.12 4.43
C GLY A 170 22.18 -24.76 4.02
N LYS A 171 23.01 -24.06 3.24
CA LYS A 171 24.35 -24.54 2.87
C LYS A 171 25.36 -24.51 4.01
N GLN A 172 25.13 -23.72 5.07
CA GLN A 172 25.99 -23.72 6.26
C GLN A 172 25.69 -24.91 7.18
N GLU A 173 24.42 -25.28 7.32
CA GLU A 173 24.00 -26.48 8.07
C GLU A 173 24.57 -27.76 7.44
N ASP A 174 24.48 -27.91 6.11
CA ASP A 174 25.07 -29.05 5.37
C ASP A 174 26.59 -29.22 5.56
N LYS A 175 27.30 -28.12 5.88
CA LYS A 175 28.75 -28.15 6.15
C LYS A 175 29.08 -28.44 7.61
N GLN A 176 28.19 -28.10 8.54
CA GLN A 176 28.35 -28.41 9.96
C GLN A 176 27.99 -29.86 10.27
N GLU A 177 27.04 -30.48 9.57
CA GLU A 177 26.72 -31.91 9.73
C GLU A 177 27.75 -32.86 9.10
N LYS A 178 28.59 -32.37 8.18
CA LYS A 178 29.64 -33.16 7.49
C LYS A 178 31.03 -33.02 8.10
N ALA A 179 31.18 -32.28 9.20
CA ALA A 179 32.42 -32.07 9.94
C ALA A 179 32.37 -32.80 11.29
#